data_AF-A0A553R3J4-F1
#
_entry.id   AF-A0A553R3J4-F1
#
_cell.length_a   1.000
_cell.length_b   1.000
_cell.length_c   1.000
_cell.angle_alpha   90.00
_cell.angle_beta   90.00
_cell.angle_gamma   90.00
#
_symmetry.space_group_name_H-M   'P 1'
#
loop_
_entity.id
_entity.type
_entity.pdbx_description
1 polymer ?
#
loop_
_entity_poly.entity_id
_entity_poly.type
_entity_poly.pdbx_seq_one_letter_code
_entity_poly.pdbx_strand_id
1 'polypeptide(L)'
;MACGGFVCSKTSLCILNLIYVLVSLLMIGVAAWGKWFGLVSSFRVMAAVIAVGFFLFLVAIIGLCGAVKHHQVLLFFYMFILLLVFIVQFSVSCACLAINKEQQNLLLEIGWNKSESMQNDLETSLNCCHFSHVDYNGTCDASCFKDQTCKTCSVIIQAYADDALQFVGGLSLFFSFTENTQTN
;
A
#
# COMPACT_ATOMS: atom_id res chain seq x y z
N MET A 1 -10.27 -20.51 -33.99
CA MET A 1 -9.43 -21.64 -33.53
C MET A 1 -8.90 -21.29 -32.15
N ALA A 2 -9.72 -21.52 -31.12
CA ALA A 2 -9.39 -21.26 -29.72
C ALA A 2 -9.03 -22.61 -29.08
N CYS A 3 -7.75 -22.94 -29.10
CA CYS A 3 -7.20 -24.16 -28.52
C CYS A 3 -6.01 -23.72 -27.65
N GLY A 4 -6.21 -23.56 -26.33
CA GLY A 4 -5.14 -23.12 -25.42
C GLY A 4 -5.53 -22.61 -24.02
N GLY A 5 -6.81 -22.50 -23.68
CA GLY A 5 -7.27 -21.86 -22.43
C GLY A 5 -6.76 -22.49 -21.12
N PHE A 6 -6.64 -23.82 -21.05
CA PHE A 6 -6.25 -24.50 -19.80
C PHE A 6 -4.74 -24.50 -19.51
N VAL A 7 -3.89 -24.58 -20.55
CA VAL A 7 -2.43 -24.60 -20.39
C VAL A 7 -1.88 -23.19 -20.18
N CYS A 8 -2.47 -22.20 -20.86
CA CYS A 8 -2.11 -20.79 -20.69
C CYS A 8 -2.52 -20.28 -19.30
N SER A 9 -3.73 -20.61 -18.84
CA SER A 9 -4.21 -20.24 -17.49
C SER A 9 -3.35 -20.86 -16.39
N LYS A 10 -3.02 -22.16 -16.48
CA LYS A 10 -2.17 -22.84 -15.48
C LYS A 10 -0.76 -22.26 -15.41
N THR A 11 -0.15 -21.95 -16.56
CA THR A 11 1.19 -21.37 -16.61
C THR A 11 1.19 -19.93 -16.11
N SER A 12 0.19 -19.14 -16.49
CA SER A 12 0.00 -17.77 -15.99
C SER A 12 -0.18 -17.74 -14.47
N LEU A 13 -1.03 -18.62 -13.92
CA LEU A 13 -1.26 -18.72 -12.47
C LEU A 13 0.02 -19.10 -11.72
N CYS A 14 0.82 -20.01 -12.28
CA CYS A 14 2.12 -20.39 -11.71
C CYS A 14 3.10 -19.21 -11.69
N ILE A 15 3.22 -18.49 -12.81
CA ILE A 15 4.09 -17.30 -12.93
C ILE A 15 3.65 -16.20 -11.96
N LEU A 16 2.35 -15.91 -11.89
CA LEU A 16 1.80 -14.89 -11.00
C LEU A 16 2.08 -15.19 -9.52
N ASN A 17 1.85 -16.44 -9.07
CA ASN A 17 2.15 -16.82 -7.70
C ASN A 17 3.67 -16.81 -7.42
N LEU A 18 4.52 -17.14 -8.39
CA LEU A 18 5.97 -17.03 -8.25
C LEU A 18 6.43 -15.57 -8.11
N ILE A 19 5.83 -14.65 -8.87
CA ILE A 19 6.06 -13.21 -8.71
C ILE A 19 5.60 -12.75 -7.32
N TYR A 20 4.44 -13.20 -6.83
CA TYR A 20 3.98 -12.87 -5.48
C TYR A 20 4.91 -13.38 -4.39
N VAL A 21 5.49 -14.59 -4.53
CA VAL A 21 6.55 -15.06 -3.62
C VAL A 21 7.73 -14.09 -3.62
N LEU A 22 8.24 -13.70 -4.80
CA LEU A 22 9.38 -12.78 -4.90
C LEU A 22 9.08 -11.42 -4.25
N VAL A 23 7.93 -10.82 -4.56
CA VAL A 23 7.51 -9.52 -3.98
C VAL A 23 7.35 -9.62 -2.45
N SER A 24 6.76 -10.71 -1.94
CA SER A 24 6.58 -10.90 -0.50
C SER A 24 7.92 -11.03 0.25
N LEU A 25 8.88 -11.77 -0.30
CA LEU A 25 10.22 -11.91 0.27
C LEU A 25 10.99 -10.59 0.23
N LEU A 26 10.83 -9.81 -0.84
CA LEU A 26 11.41 -8.46 -0.92
C LEU A 26 10.82 -7.51 0.12
N MET A 27 9.49 -7.50 0.32
CA MET A 27 8.83 -6.68 1.34
C MET A 27 9.28 -7.04 2.76
N ILE A 28 9.32 -8.34 3.08
CA ILE A 28 9.81 -8.81 4.38
C ILE A 28 11.29 -8.46 4.56
N GLY A 29 12.10 -8.65 3.51
CA GLY A 29 13.51 -8.28 3.47
C GLY A 29 13.71 -6.80 3.77
N VAL A 30 13.17 -5.91 2.95
CA VAL A 30 13.33 -4.45 3.13
C VAL A 30 12.88 -3.99 4.52
N ALA A 31 11.76 -4.51 5.03
CA ALA A 31 11.29 -4.14 6.36
C ALA A 31 12.22 -4.64 7.49
N ALA A 32 12.76 -5.85 7.38
CA ALA A 32 13.73 -6.40 8.35
C ALA A 32 15.07 -5.64 8.30
N TRP A 33 15.56 -5.33 7.10
CA TRP A 33 16.77 -4.56 6.88
C TRP A 33 16.62 -3.12 7.41
N GLY A 34 15.48 -2.45 7.17
CA GLY A 34 15.19 -1.11 7.68
C GLY A 34 15.19 -1.01 9.20
N LYS A 35 14.73 -2.06 9.90
CA LYS A 35 14.77 -2.14 11.37
C LYS A 35 16.20 -2.19 11.91
N TRP A 36 17.13 -2.81 11.20
CA TRP A 36 18.53 -2.94 11.64
C TRP A 36 19.30 -1.63 11.59
N PHE A 37 19.04 -0.78 10.60
CA PHE A 37 19.73 0.51 10.45
C PHE A 37 19.16 1.64 11.32
N GLY A 38 18.08 1.39 12.09
CA GLY A 38 17.43 2.44 12.88
C GLY A 38 16.84 3.57 12.04
N LEU A 39 16.70 3.37 10.72
CA LEU A 39 16.25 4.39 9.75
C LEU A 39 14.72 4.60 9.75
N VAL A 40 13.97 3.92 10.61
CA VAL A 40 12.50 3.89 10.52
C VAL A 40 11.82 4.61 11.68
N SER A 41 11.17 5.71 11.31
CA SER A 41 10.42 6.63 12.17
C SER A 41 9.14 6.04 12.80
N SER A 42 8.67 4.84 12.41
CA SER A 42 7.52 4.21 13.10
C SER A 42 7.47 2.68 13.05
N PHE A 43 7.52 2.06 14.24
CA PHE A 43 7.35 0.60 14.41
C PHE A 43 6.02 0.06 13.87
N ARG A 44 4.95 0.87 13.88
CA ARG A 44 3.61 0.45 13.46
C ARG A 44 3.50 0.25 11.95
N VAL A 45 4.05 1.17 11.16
CA VAL A 45 4.02 1.09 9.69
C VAL A 45 4.82 -0.13 9.23
N MET A 46 5.98 -0.37 9.83
CA MET A 46 6.80 -1.55 9.49
C MET A 46 6.15 -2.86 9.90
N ALA A 47 5.49 -2.92 11.07
CA ALA A 47 4.74 -4.10 11.47
C ALA A 47 3.62 -4.43 10.47
N ALA A 48 2.93 -3.40 9.95
CA ALA A 48 1.91 -3.58 8.92
C ALA A 48 2.50 -4.13 7.62
N VAL A 49 3.61 -3.58 7.12
CA VAL A 49 4.29 -4.06 5.90
C VAL A 49 4.72 -5.52 6.04
N ILE A 50 5.30 -5.90 7.19
CA ILE A 50 5.72 -7.29 7.46
C ILE A 50 4.52 -8.23 7.48
N ALA A 51 3.42 -7.83 8.14
CA ALA A 51 2.20 -8.64 8.21
C ALA A 51 1.58 -8.88 6.82
N VAL A 52 1.51 -7.84 5.98
CA VAL A 52 1.03 -7.96 4.59
C VAL A 52 1.96 -8.85 3.77
N GLY A 53 3.27 -8.67 3.89
CA GLY A 53 4.26 -9.51 3.20
C GLY A 53 4.12 -11.00 3.57
N PHE A 54 4.01 -11.31 4.86
CA PHE A 54 3.84 -12.68 5.32
C PHE A 54 2.51 -13.31 4.84
N PHE A 55 1.41 -12.55 4.89
CA PHE A 55 0.12 -13.01 4.36
C PHE A 55 0.19 -13.33 2.86
N LEU A 56 0.78 -12.45 2.06
CA LEU A 56 0.97 -12.67 0.62
C LEU A 56 1.83 -13.91 0.33
N PHE A 57 2.87 -14.15 1.12
CA PHE A 57 3.72 -15.33 0.98
C PHE A 57 2.93 -16.63 1.19
N LEU A 58 2.07 -16.69 2.21
CA LEU A 58 1.21 -17.85 2.47
C LEU A 58 0.23 -18.10 1.32
N VAL A 59 -0.44 -17.05 0.84
CA VAL A 59 -1.39 -17.14 -0.29
C VAL A 59 -0.67 -17.64 -1.54
N ALA A 60 0.54 -17.13 -1.80
CA ALA A 60 1.33 -17.51 -2.96
C ALA A 60 1.81 -18.97 -2.91
N ILE A 61 2.21 -19.49 -1.74
CA ILE A 61 2.56 -20.92 -1.57
C ILE A 61 1.33 -21.80 -1.80
N ILE A 62 0.18 -21.43 -1.23
CA ILE A 62 -1.07 -22.19 -1.42
C ILE A 62 -1.45 -22.18 -2.92
N GLY A 63 -1.37 -21.04 -3.59
CA GLY A 63 -1.63 -20.92 -5.02
C GLY A 63 -0.68 -21.77 -5.88
N LEU A 64 0.63 -21.73 -5.58
CA LEU A 64 1.64 -22.51 -6.29
C LEU A 64 1.45 -24.02 -6.09
N CYS A 65 1.24 -24.46 -4.86
CA CYS A 65 0.92 -25.87 -4.55
C CYS A 65 -0.36 -26.33 -5.26
N GLY A 66 -1.39 -25.48 -5.32
CA GLY A 66 -2.65 -25.77 -6.01
C GLY A 66 -2.47 -25.95 -7.51
N ALA A 67 -1.65 -25.08 -8.13
CA ALA A 67 -1.33 -25.16 -9.54
C ALA A 67 -0.51 -26.43 -9.89
N VAL A 68 0.47 -26.80 -9.06
CA VAL A 68 1.38 -27.92 -9.34
C VAL A 68 0.74 -29.28 -9.04
N LYS A 69 0.07 -29.44 -7.89
CA LYS A 69 -0.37 -30.76 -7.38
C LYS A 69 -1.74 -31.23 -7.89
N HIS A 70 -2.43 -30.45 -8.74
CA HIS A 70 -3.79 -30.79 -9.23
C HIS A 70 -4.80 -31.15 -8.11
N HIS A 71 -4.57 -30.67 -6.88
CA HIS A 71 -5.42 -30.97 -5.75
C HIS A 71 -6.61 -30.00 -5.77
N GLN A 72 -7.76 -30.43 -6.33
CA GLN A 72 -8.97 -29.60 -6.50
C GLN A 72 -9.39 -28.88 -5.21
N VAL A 73 -9.25 -29.52 -4.05
CA VAL A 73 -9.62 -28.93 -2.76
C VAL A 73 -8.72 -27.75 -2.39
N LEU A 74 -7.43 -27.80 -2.73
CA LEU A 74 -6.51 -26.71 -2.39
C LEU A 74 -6.74 -25.49 -3.29
N LEU A 75 -7.11 -25.73 -4.55
CA LEU A 75 -7.54 -24.68 -5.47
C LEU A 75 -8.86 -24.04 -5.02
N PHE A 76 -9.77 -24.80 -4.42
CA PHE A 76 -11.00 -24.27 -3.84
C PHE A 76 -10.73 -23.30 -2.68
N PHE A 77 -9.84 -23.66 -1.76
CA PHE A 77 -9.41 -22.74 -0.69
C PHE A 77 -8.73 -21.48 -1.24
N TYR A 78 -7.89 -21.64 -2.26
CA TYR A 78 -7.24 -20.51 -2.93
C TYR A 78 -8.27 -19.54 -3.53
N MET A 79 -9.29 -20.06 -4.24
CA MET A 79 -10.38 -19.24 -4.79
C MET A 79 -11.20 -18.54 -3.71
N PHE A 80 -11.48 -19.21 -2.59
CA PHE A 80 -12.16 -18.59 -1.46
C PHE A 80 -11.34 -17.45 -0.84
N ILE A 81 -10.04 -17.62 -0.69
CA ILE A 81 -9.14 -16.58 -0.19
C ILE A 81 -9.08 -15.39 -1.15
N LEU A 82 -8.96 -15.63 -2.46
CA LEU A 82 -8.98 -14.56 -3.46
C LEU A 82 -10.30 -13.79 -3.42
N LEU A 83 -11.43 -14.47 -3.27
CA LEU A 83 -12.73 -13.80 -3.10
C LEU A 83 -12.77 -12.86 -1.88
N LEU A 84 -12.18 -13.26 -0.75
CA LEU A 84 -12.08 -12.39 0.42
C LEU A 84 -11.17 -11.19 0.16
N VAL A 85 -10.03 -11.41 -0.52
CA VAL A 85 -9.11 -10.33 -0.92
C VAL A 85 -9.81 -9.37 -1.87
N PHE A 86 -10.58 -9.86 -2.84
CA PHE A 86 -11.40 -9.05 -3.75
C PHE A 86 -12.38 -8.16 -2.98
N ILE A 87 -13.12 -8.69 -2.01
CA ILE A 87 -14.06 -7.89 -1.19
C ILE A 87 -13.32 -6.76 -0.47
N VAL A 88 -12.16 -7.06 0.12
CA VAL A 88 -11.33 -6.05 0.81
C VAL A 88 -10.77 -5.03 -0.17
N GLN A 89 -10.21 -5.45 -1.30
CA GLN A 89 -9.65 -4.55 -2.31
C GLN A 89 -10.73 -3.65 -2.90
N PHE A 90 -11.88 -4.20 -3.27
CA PHE A 90 -13.00 -3.42 -3.79
C PHE A 90 -13.49 -2.38 -2.77
N SER A 91 -13.68 -2.79 -1.52
CA SER A 91 -14.10 -1.86 -0.46
C SER A 91 -13.10 -0.75 -0.19
N VAL A 92 -11.80 -1.07 -0.08
CA VAL A 92 -10.73 -0.07 0.08
C VAL A 92 -10.67 0.86 -1.13
N SER A 93 -10.82 0.33 -2.34
CA SER A 93 -10.78 1.15 -3.56
C SER A 93 -11.93 2.14 -3.62
N CYS A 94 -13.15 1.68 -3.31
CA CYS A 94 -14.32 2.54 -3.18
C CYS A 94 -14.11 3.61 -2.09
N ALA A 95 -13.54 3.23 -0.94
CA ALA A 95 -13.25 4.17 0.14
C ALA A 95 -12.22 5.23 -0.28
N CYS A 96 -11.15 4.84 -0.98
CA CYS A 96 -10.11 5.76 -1.49
C CYS A 96 -10.66 6.71 -2.56
N LEU A 97 -11.62 6.29 -3.38
CA LEU A 97 -12.24 7.14 -4.40
C LEU A 97 -13.36 8.03 -3.86
N ALA A 98 -14.02 7.61 -2.78
CA ALA A 98 -15.14 8.35 -2.17
C ALA A 98 -14.71 9.37 -1.10
N ILE A 99 -13.43 9.37 -0.71
CA ILE A 99 -12.93 10.26 0.33
C ILE A 99 -12.93 11.72 -0.13
N ASN A 100 -13.53 12.59 0.68
CA ASN A 100 -13.54 14.04 0.42
C ASN A 100 -12.40 14.74 1.15
N LYS A 101 -12.08 15.97 0.73
CA LYS A 101 -11.01 16.81 1.30
C LYS A 101 -11.11 16.99 2.81
N GLU A 102 -12.32 17.17 3.35
CA GLU A 102 -12.50 17.33 4.81
C GLU A 102 -12.14 16.05 5.59
N GLN A 103 -12.53 14.89 5.07
CA GLN A 103 -12.19 13.60 5.70
C GLN A 103 -10.68 13.31 5.59
N GLN A 104 -10.10 13.68 4.46
CA GLN A 104 -8.66 13.59 4.23
C GLN A 104 -7.89 14.48 5.22
N ASN A 105 -8.36 15.71 5.45
CA ASN A 105 -7.75 16.66 6.40
C ASN A 105 -7.75 16.12 7.82
N LEU A 106 -8.90 15.61 8.25
CA LEU A 106 -9.03 15.02 9.58
C LEU A 106 -8.08 13.84 9.76
N LEU A 107 -7.98 12.94 8.77
CA LEU A 107 -7.08 11.79 8.84
C LEU A 107 -5.61 12.20 8.84
N LEU A 108 -5.25 13.22 8.05
CA LEU A 108 -3.90 13.78 8.00
C LEU A 108 -3.54 14.48 9.30
N GLU A 109 -4.47 15.18 9.95
CA GLU A 109 -4.24 15.84 11.24
C GLU A 109 -4.03 14.81 12.36
N ILE A 110 -4.84 13.75 12.39
CA ILE A 110 -4.66 12.63 13.31
C ILE A 110 -3.31 11.94 13.07
N GLY A 111 -2.92 11.78 11.80
CA GLY A 111 -1.63 11.23 11.40
C GLY A 111 -0.46 12.11 11.81
N TRP A 112 -0.59 13.42 11.60
CA TRP A 112 0.40 14.43 11.95
C TRP A 112 0.70 14.41 13.44
N ASN A 113 -0.35 14.44 14.29
CA ASN A 113 -0.23 14.45 15.74
C ASN A 113 0.27 13.12 16.36
N LYS A 114 0.59 12.11 15.56
CA LYS A 114 0.95 10.77 16.06
C LYS A 114 2.43 10.61 16.39
N SER A 115 3.33 11.33 15.72
CA SER A 115 4.78 11.19 15.91
C SER A 115 5.54 12.45 15.49
N GLU A 116 6.22 13.12 16.42
CA GLU A 116 7.07 14.30 16.12
C GLU A 116 8.22 13.96 15.15
N SER A 117 8.80 12.76 15.24
CA SER A 117 9.84 12.32 14.31
C SER A 117 9.35 12.32 12.85
N MET A 118 8.11 11.88 12.63
CA MET A 118 7.51 11.84 11.30
C MET A 118 7.17 13.25 10.81
N GLN A 119 6.84 14.18 11.72
CA GLN A 119 6.65 15.58 11.38
C GLN A 119 7.96 16.16 10.85
N ASN A 120 9.07 16.04 11.59
CA ASN A 120 10.37 16.56 11.16
C ASN A 120 10.85 15.96 9.83
N ASP A 121 10.67 14.65 9.64
CA ASP A 121 11.00 13.97 8.39
C ASP A 121 10.19 14.55 7.21
N LEU A 122 8.90 14.81 7.42
CA LEU A 122 8.01 15.39 6.40
C LEU A 122 8.32 16.86 6.13
N GLU A 123 8.55 17.66 7.16
CA GLU A 123 8.92 19.08 7.04
C GLU A 123 10.20 19.25 6.22
N THR A 124 11.21 18.42 6.50
CA THR A 124 12.49 18.43 5.78
C THR A 124 12.35 17.93 4.34
N SER A 125 11.61 16.83 4.13
CA SER A 125 11.45 16.20 2.81
C SER A 125 10.58 17.02 1.86
N LEU A 126 9.50 17.62 2.36
CA LEU A 126 8.53 18.39 1.57
C LEU A 126 8.81 19.90 1.57
N ASN A 127 9.82 20.37 2.32
CA ASN A 127 10.10 21.80 2.52
C ASN A 127 8.84 22.60 2.90
N CYS A 128 8.18 22.16 3.97
CA CYS A 128 7.00 22.78 4.54
C CYS A 128 7.15 22.87 6.06
N CYS A 129 6.36 23.70 6.73
CA CYS A 129 6.40 23.81 8.19
C CYS A 129 5.00 23.81 8.77
N HIS A 130 4.82 23.07 9.87
CA HIS A 130 3.57 22.93 10.62
C HIS A 130 2.39 22.43 9.78
N PHE A 131 1.36 21.92 10.45
CA PHE A 131 0.19 21.37 9.76
C PHE A 131 -0.69 22.46 9.13
N SER A 132 -1.33 23.32 9.93
CA SER A 132 -2.35 24.28 9.45
C SER A 132 -1.90 25.73 9.40
N HIS A 133 -0.93 26.14 10.22
CA HIS A 133 -0.43 27.51 10.26
C HIS A 133 1.08 27.52 10.49
N VAL A 134 1.81 28.32 9.71
CA VAL A 134 3.26 28.47 9.87
C VAL A 134 3.51 29.49 10.98
N ASP A 135 4.06 29.04 12.10
CA ASP A 135 4.53 29.93 13.16
C ASP A 135 6.04 30.12 13.06
N TYR A 136 6.47 31.34 12.71
CA TYR A 136 7.89 31.69 12.62
C TYR A 136 8.56 31.94 13.97
N ASN A 137 7.79 31.98 15.07
CA ASN A 137 8.35 31.99 16.42
C ASN A 137 8.66 30.58 16.94
N GLY A 138 8.17 29.55 16.24
CA GLY A 138 8.49 28.15 16.52
C GLY A 138 9.83 27.70 15.94
N THR A 139 10.07 26.40 15.99
CA THR A 139 11.21 25.75 15.33
C THR A 139 10.72 24.85 14.21
N CYS A 140 11.38 24.90 13.06
CA CYS A 140 11.12 24.01 11.93
C CYS A 140 12.46 23.71 11.24
N ASP A 141 12.69 22.45 10.88
CA ASP A 141 13.98 22.00 10.33
C ASP A 141 14.07 22.19 8.80
N ALA A 142 12.96 22.57 8.16
CA ALA A 142 12.89 22.80 6.72
C ALA A 142 13.76 23.98 6.25
N SER A 143 14.31 23.89 5.04
CA SER A 143 15.16 24.95 4.48
C SER A 143 14.39 26.25 4.24
N CYS A 144 13.11 26.15 3.86
CA CYS A 144 12.24 27.32 3.62
C CYS A 144 12.02 28.19 4.86
N PHE A 145 12.28 27.67 6.07
CA PHE A 145 12.01 28.37 7.33
C PHE A 145 12.98 29.54 7.51
N LYS A 146 14.22 29.37 7.04
CA LYS A 146 15.27 30.40 7.08
C LYS A 146 14.91 31.61 6.22
N ASP A 147 14.26 31.39 5.09
CA ASP A 147 13.86 32.43 4.15
C ASP A 147 12.46 32.99 4.43
N GLN A 148 11.76 32.51 5.46
CA GLN A 148 10.38 32.88 5.78
C GLN A 148 9.38 32.73 4.61
N THR A 149 9.61 31.74 3.74
CA THR A 149 8.79 31.46 2.55
C THR A 149 8.03 30.14 2.62
N CYS A 150 8.01 29.49 3.79
CA CYS A 150 7.37 28.19 3.93
C CYS A 150 5.86 28.25 3.72
N LYS A 151 5.34 27.18 3.12
CA LYS A 151 3.92 26.85 3.08
C LYS A 151 3.58 25.85 4.18
N THR A 152 2.29 25.76 4.48
CA THR A 152 1.75 24.77 5.42
C THR A 152 1.83 23.37 4.83
N CYS A 153 2.21 22.39 5.65
CA CYS A 153 2.33 21.00 5.21
C CYS A 153 0.98 20.38 4.84
N SER A 154 -0.12 20.81 5.48
CA SER A 154 -1.46 20.28 5.19
C SER A 154 -1.83 20.40 3.71
N VAL A 155 -1.61 21.55 3.08
CA VAL A 155 -1.97 21.79 1.67
C VAL A 155 -1.17 20.91 0.73
N ILE A 156 0.13 20.77 0.99
CA ILE A 156 1.03 19.97 0.16
C ILE A 156 0.68 18.49 0.29
N ILE A 157 0.56 17.99 1.52
CA ILE A 157 0.26 16.59 1.81
C ILE A 157 -1.13 16.21 1.27
N GLN A 158 -2.13 17.09 1.40
CA GLN A 158 -3.47 16.87 0.83
C GLN A 158 -3.42 16.67 -0.68
N ALA A 159 -2.71 17.54 -1.41
CA ALA A 159 -2.63 17.44 -2.86
C ALA A 159 -2.01 16.09 -3.29
N TYR A 160 -0.88 15.71 -2.66
CA TYR A 160 -0.25 14.42 -2.93
C TYR A 160 -1.14 13.23 -2.57
N ALA A 161 -1.83 13.31 -1.43
CA ALA A 161 -2.68 12.22 -0.98
C ALA A 161 -3.94 12.08 -1.86
N ASP A 162 -4.50 13.17 -2.40
CA ASP A 162 -5.65 13.09 -3.31
C ASP A 162 -5.27 12.39 -4.62
N ASP A 163 -4.18 12.83 -5.24
CA ASP A 163 -3.64 12.19 -6.46
C ASP A 163 -3.30 10.72 -6.22
N ALA A 164 -2.65 10.41 -5.08
CA ALA A 164 -2.30 9.04 -4.73
C ALA A 164 -3.54 8.17 -4.46
N LEU A 165 -4.55 8.67 -3.76
CA LEU A 165 -5.78 7.93 -3.45
C LEU A 165 -6.58 7.62 -4.71
N GLN A 166 -6.68 8.57 -5.65
CA GLN A 166 -7.33 8.35 -6.93
C GLN A 166 -6.57 7.33 -7.79
N PHE A 167 -5.25 7.44 -7.86
CA PHE A 167 -4.42 6.51 -8.61
C PHE A 167 -4.47 5.09 -8.03
N VAL A 168 -4.25 4.94 -6.72
CA VAL A 168 -4.24 3.64 -6.04
C VAL A 168 -5.64 3.03 -6.02
N GLY A 169 -6.68 3.82 -5.78
CA GLY A 169 -8.07 3.37 -5.84
C GLY A 169 -8.46 2.88 -7.24
N GLY A 170 -8.09 3.62 -8.28
CA GLY A 170 -8.31 3.22 -9.68
C GLY A 170 -7.56 1.94 -10.06
N LEU A 171 -6.28 1.85 -9.70
CA LEU A 171 -5.46 0.67 -9.95
C LEU A 171 -6.02 -0.57 -9.25
N SER A 172 -6.44 -0.41 -7.99
CA SER A 172 -6.99 -1.50 -7.18
C SER A 172 -8.36 -1.98 -7.70
N LEU A 173 -9.21 -1.07 -8.18
CA LEU A 173 -10.44 -1.46 -8.90
C LEU A 173 -10.15 -2.22 -10.18
N PHE A 174 -9.19 -1.77 -10.99
CA PHE A 174 -8.80 -2.45 -12.22
C PHE A 174 -8.34 -3.88 -11.93
N PHE A 175 -7.46 -4.06 -10.93
CA PHE A 175 -7.00 -5.38 -10.52
C PHE A 175 -8.14 -6.27 -10.01
N SER A 176 -9.05 -5.71 -9.21
CA SER A 176 -10.23 -6.41 -8.71
C SER A 176 -11.11 -6.97 -9.85
N PHE A 177 -11.24 -6.25 -10.97
CA PHE A 177 -11.96 -6.73 -12.16
C PHE A 177 -11.18 -7.80 -12.93
N THR A 178 -9.86 -7.65 -13.06
CA THR A 178 -9.01 -8.66 -13.72
C THR A 178 -8.97 -9.99 -12.96
N GLU A 179 -9.05 -9.95 -11.63
CA GLU A 179 -9.09 -11.15 -10.80
C GLU A 179 -10.36 -11.98 -11.05
N ASN A 180 -11.52 -11.34 -11.15
CA ASN A 180 -12.80 -12.01 -11.47
C ASN A 180 -12.88 -12.54 -12.91
N THR A 181 -12.15 -11.95 -13.85
CA THR A 181 -12.10 -12.46 -15.23
C THR A 181 -11.21 -13.67 -15.36
N GLN A 182 -10.27 -13.88 -14.44
CA GLN A 182 -9.39 -15.06 -14.43
C GLN A 182 -10.07 -16.32 -13.85
N THR A 183 -11.25 -16.15 -13.24
CA THR A 183 -12.06 -17.22 -12.62
C THR A 183 -13.19 -17.78 -13.49
N ASN A 184 -13.46 -17.21 -14.67
CA ASN A 184 -14.42 -17.73 -15.67
C ASN A 184 -13.71 -18.34 -16.87
#